data_AF-S8B5S0-F1
#
_entry.id   AF-S8B5S0-F1
#
_cell.length_a   1.000
_cell.length_b   1.000
_cell.length_c   1.000
_cell.angle_alpha   90.00
_cell.angle_beta   90.00
_cell.angle_gamma   90.00
#
_symmetry.space_group_name_H-M   'P 1'
#
loop_
_entity.id
_entity.type
_entity.pdbx_description
1 polymer ?
#
loop_
_entity_poly.entity_id
_entity_poly.type
_entity_poly.pdbx_seq_one_letter_code
_entity_poly.pdbx_strand_id
1 'polypeptide(L)'
;MADTNGGANLPSLDLSSGVAPQVRPGGAPARVYLNEKIVPYLLEGMKTVTRDQPPNPLQVLGEFLIQKSKEVEGETKKDSE
;
A
#
# COMPACT_ATOMS: atom_id res chain seq x y z
N MET A 1 15.68 9.18 -53.41
CA MET A 1 14.67 8.10 -53.39
C MET A 1 15.20 6.96 -52.53
N ALA A 2 14.30 6.25 -51.86
CA ALA A 2 14.56 5.23 -50.85
C ALA A 2 14.27 3.83 -51.41
N ASP A 3 15.11 2.84 -51.08
CA ASP A 3 14.88 1.40 -51.24
C ASP A 3 15.41 0.73 -49.96
N THR A 4 14.59 0.47 -48.93
CA THR A 4 13.79 -0.72 -48.62
C THR A 4 14.54 -2.06 -48.47
N ASN A 5 14.31 -2.69 -47.31
CA ASN A 5 14.40 -4.14 -46.99
C ASN A 5 15.76 -4.75 -46.61
N GLY A 6 15.99 -4.80 -45.29
CA GLY A 6 16.91 -5.72 -44.62
C GLY A 6 16.36 -6.08 -43.24
N GLY A 7 15.16 -6.67 -43.20
CA GLY A 7 14.53 -7.16 -41.98
C GLY A 7 15.29 -8.35 -41.42
N ALA A 8 16.28 -8.09 -40.57
CA ALA A 8 16.86 -9.11 -39.72
C ALA A 8 15.83 -9.47 -38.64
N ASN A 9 15.17 -10.62 -38.81
CA ASN A 9 14.46 -11.33 -37.77
C ASN A 9 15.41 -11.59 -36.59
N LEU A 10 15.43 -10.68 -35.63
CA LEU A 10 15.90 -10.98 -34.30
C LEU A 10 14.82 -11.88 -33.67
N PRO A 11 15.15 -13.11 -33.23
CA PRO A 11 14.22 -13.87 -32.40
C PRO A 11 13.98 -13.02 -31.17
N SER A 12 12.73 -12.56 -31.03
CA SER A 12 12.23 -11.90 -29.83
C SER A 12 12.72 -12.70 -28.64
N LEU A 13 13.67 -12.11 -27.92
CA LEU A 13 14.13 -12.60 -26.65
C LEU A 13 12.87 -12.63 -25.79
N ASP A 14 12.28 -13.81 -25.63
CA ASP A 14 11.30 -14.12 -24.60
C ASP A 14 12.06 -14.01 -23.28
N LEU A 15 12.31 -12.76 -22.91
CA LEU A 15 12.35 -12.39 -21.52
C LEU A 15 10.92 -12.60 -21.08
N SER A 16 10.69 -13.78 -20.50
CA SER A 16 9.71 -14.03 -19.45
C SER A 16 9.95 -13.08 -18.24
N SER A 17 10.15 -11.78 -18.52
CA SER A 17 9.64 -10.70 -17.71
C SER A 17 8.13 -10.80 -17.80
N GLY A 18 7.58 -11.59 -16.88
CA GLY A 18 6.16 -11.66 -16.59
C GLY A 18 5.57 -10.28 -16.77
N VAL A 19 4.71 -10.20 -17.79
CA VAL A 19 3.96 -9.04 -18.24
C VAL A 19 3.66 -8.13 -17.05
N ALA A 20 4.14 -6.90 -17.21
CA ALA A 20 3.96 -5.77 -16.30
C ALA A 20 2.61 -5.86 -15.56
N PRO A 21 2.58 -5.58 -14.25
CA PRO A 21 1.34 -5.61 -13.50
C PRO A 21 0.45 -4.55 -14.16
N GLN A 22 -0.61 -5.01 -14.83
CA GLN A 22 -1.75 -4.17 -15.16
C GLN A 22 -2.37 -3.78 -13.81
N VAL A 23 -1.75 -2.80 -13.15
CA VAL A 23 -2.27 -2.14 -11.97
C VAL A 23 -3.43 -1.31 -12.49
N ARG A 24 -4.56 -2.01 -12.59
CA ARG A 24 -5.89 -1.45 -12.56
C ARG A 24 -5.90 -0.32 -11.50
N PRO A 25 -6.72 0.74 -11.65
CA PRO A 25 -6.79 1.89 -10.73
C PRO A 25 -7.27 1.59 -9.27
N GLY A 26 -6.87 0.46 -8.71
CA GLY A 26 -7.15 -0.07 -7.38
C GLY A 26 -6.23 -1.27 -7.18
N GLY A 27 -4.91 -1.01 -7.15
CA GLY A 27 -3.87 -2.05 -7.12
C GLY A 27 -4.13 -3.08 -6.04
N ALA A 28 -3.85 -4.36 -6.36
CA ALA A 28 -3.92 -5.58 -5.55
C ALA A 28 -4.89 -5.58 -4.34
N PRO A 29 -5.81 -6.54 -4.18
CA PRO A 29 -6.78 -6.57 -3.07
C PRO A 29 -6.17 -6.38 -1.67
N ALA A 30 -4.92 -6.80 -1.47
CA ALA A 30 -4.14 -6.51 -0.27
C ALA A 30 -3.96 -4.99 -0.01
N ARG A 31 -3.61 -4.18 -1.02
CA ARG A 31 -3.40 -2.74 -0.85
C ARG A 31 -4.71 -2.00 -0.54
N VAL A 32 -5.82 -2.42 -1.15
CA VAL A 32 -7.15 -1.87 -0.82
C VAL A 32 -7.47 -2.14 0.65
N TYR A 33 -7.33 -3.39 1.09
CA TYR A 33 -7.57 -3.76 2.49
C TYR A 33 -6.68 -2.97 3.47
N LEU A 34 -5.39 -2.82 3.15
CA LEU A 34 -4.46 -2.03 3.97
C LEU A 34 -4.87 -0.56 4.02
N ASN A 35 -5.19 0.03 2.87
CA ASN A 35 -5.59 1.43 2.76
C ASN A 35 -6.88 1.73 3.52
N GLU A 36 -7.83 0.80 3.55
CA GLU A 36 -9.11 0.98 4.24
C GLU A 36 -9.04 0.70 5.75
N LYS A 37 -8.26 -0.31 6.16
CA LYS A 37 -8.31 -0.81 7.54
C LYS A 37 -7.14 -0.36 8.41
N ILE A 38 -5.96 -0.15 7.84
CA ILE A 38 -4.72 -0.01 8.64
C ILE A 38 -4.03 1.32 8.40
N VAL A 39 -3.85 1.72 7.14
CA VAL A 39 -3.12 2.92 6.73
C VAL A 39 -3.61 4.21 7.41
N PRO A 40 -4.92 4.52 7.52
CA PRO A 40 -5.35 5.75 8.18
C PRO A 40 -4.86 5.84 9.63
N TYR A 41 -4.99 4.76 10.40
CA TYR A 41 -4.55 4.72 11.80
C TYR A 41 -3.03 4.69 11.94
N LEU A 42 -2.35 4.02 11.01
CA LEU A 42 -0.89 4.01 10.99
C LEU A 42 -0.33 5.41 10.75
N LEU A 43 -0.90 6.15 9.80
CA LEU A 43 -0.51 7.53 9.52
C LEU A 43 -0.81 8.47 10.70
N GLU A 44 -1.93 8.26 11.40
CA GLU A 44 -2.28 9.02 12.61
C GLU A 44 -1.23 8.79 13.71
N GLY A 45 -0.91 7.53 14.02
CA GLY A 45 0.10 7.20 15.03
C GLY A 45 1.50 7.68 14.65
N MET A 46 1.87 7.56 13.37
CA MET A 46 3.15 8.06 12.86
C MET A 46 3.31 9.58 13.02
N LYS A 47 2.23 10.36 12.86
CA LYS A 47 2.25 11.81 13.11
C LYS A 47 2.61 12.12 14.57
N THR A 48 2.00 11.42 15.52
CA THR A 48 2.26 11.60 16.95
C THR A 48 3.71 11.26 17.30
N VAL A 49 4.20 10.12 16.80
CA VAL A 49 5.59 9.70 17.01
C VAL A 49 6.59 10.67 16.39
N THR A 50 6.29 11.20 15.20
CA THR A 50 7.16 12.18 14.53
C THR A 50 7.17 13.52 15.25
N ARG A 51 6.06 13.90 15.87
CA ARG A 51 5.92 15.16 16.64
C ARG A 51 6.64 15.07 17.99
N ASP A 52 6.39 14.01 18.74
CA ASP A 52 6.85 13.91 20.13
C ASP A 52 8.23 13.26 20.25
N GLN A 53 8.74 12.68 19.16
CA GLN A 53 10.05 11.99 19.04
C GLN A 53 10.45 11.22 20.31
N PRO A 54 9.61 10.25 20.74
CA PRO A 54 9.89 9.51 21.95
C PRO A 54 11.13 8.62 21.77
N PRO A 55 11.81 8.23 22.86
CA PRO A 55 12.98 7.35 22.82
C PRO A 55 12.66 5.96 22.23
N ASN A 56 11.41 5.49 22.39
CA ASN A 56 10.92 4.21 21.88
C ASN A 56 9.77 4.41 20.89
N PRO A 57 10.03 4.88 19.64
CA PRO A 57 8.98 5.24 18.69
C PRO A 57 8.08 4.06 18.30
N LEU A 58 8.65 2.86 18.16
CA LEU A 58 7.88 1.66 17.80
C LEU A 58 6.95 1.21 18.93
N GLN A 59 7.38 1.34 20.19
CA GLN A 59 6.56 0.99 21.34
C GLN A 59 5.35 1.92 21.44
N VAL A 60 5.60 3.23 21.37
CA VAL A 60 4.53 4.25 21.41
C VAL A 60 3.57 4.08 20.24
N LEU A 61 4.07 3.81 19.04
CA LEU A 61 3.21 3.52 17.87
C LEU A 61 2.36 2.27 18.08
N GLY A 62 2.94 1.20 18.63
CA GLY A 62 2.23 -0.05 18.92
C GLY A 62 1.13 0.15 19.96
N GLU A 63 1.43 0.85 21.06
CA GLU A 63 0.46 1.22 22.09
C GLU A 63 -0.67 2.06 21.51
N PHE A 64 -0.34 3.04 20.65
CA PHE A 64 -1.33 3.84 19.93
C PHE A 64 -2.25 2.98 19.06
N LEU A 65 -1.70 2.05 18.28
CA LEU A 65 -2.49 1.19 17.40
C LEU A 65 -3.42 0.24 18.18
N ILE A 66 -2.96 -0.31 19.31
CA ILE A 66 -3.78 -1.17 20.20
C ILE A 66 -4.91 -0.35 20.85
N GLN A 67 -4.62 0.88 21.28
CA GLN A 67 -5.63 1.76 21.84
C GLN A 67 -6.67 2.12 20.77
N LYS A 68 -6.21 2.52 19.58
CA LYS A 68 -7.07 2.89 18.45
C LYS A 68 -7.92 1.71 17.97
N SER A 69 -7.39 0.49 17.96
CA SER A 69 -8.19 -0.69 17.58
C SER A 69 -9.38 -0.92 18.52
N LYS A 70 -9.20 -0.69 19.83
CA LYS A 70 -10.30 -0.78 20.81
C LYS A 70 -11.36 0.30 20.61
N GLU A 71 -10.94 1.51 20.30
CA GLU A 71 -11.85 2.64 20.02
C GLU A 71 -12.67 2.36 18.76
N VAL A 72 -12.01 1.98 17.66
CA VAL A 72 -12.66 1.69 16.38
C VAL A 72 -13.62 0.51 16.48
N GLU A 73 -13.24 -0.57 17.17
CA GLU A 73 -14.12 -1.72 17.42
C GLU A 73 -15.30 -1.38 18.36
N GLY A 74 -15.11 -0.39 19.24
CA GLY A 74 -16.17 0.18 20.08
C GLY A 74 -17.12 1.09 19.30
N GLU A 75 -16.61 1.90 18.37
CA GLU A 75 -17.38 2.84 17.54
C GLU A 75 -18.18 2.12 16.45
N THR A 76 -17.61 1.09 15.80
CA THR A 76 -18.36 0.30 14.78
C THR A 76 -19.56 -0.46 15.34
N LYS A 77 -19.69 -0.61 16.66
CA LYS A 77 -20.88 -1.17 17.31
C LYS A 77 -21.97 -0.14 17.59
N LYS A 78 -21.72 1.17 17.43
CA LYS A 78 -22.63 2.24 17.84
C LYS A 78 -23.42 2.87 16.69
N ASP A 79 -23.02 2.65 15.43
CA ASP A 79 -23.70 3.15 14.22
C ASP A 79 -24.70 2.13 13.61
N SER A 80 -25.09 1.09 14.34
CA SER A 80 -26.07 0.08 13.88
C SER A 80 -27.25 -0.14 14.84
N GLU A 81 -27.56 0.84 15.69
CA GLU A 81 -28.78 0.83 16.52
C GLU A 81 -29.71 2.00 16.20
#